data_AF-A0AA87LV22-F1
#
_entry.id   AF-A0AA87LV22-F1
#
_cell.length_a   1.000
_cell.length_b   1.000
_cell.length_c   1.000
_cell.angle_alpha   90.00
_cell.angle_beta   90.00
_cell.angle_gamma   90.00
#
_symmetry.space_group_name_H-M   'P 1'
#
loop_
_entity.id
_entity.type
_entity.pdbx_description
1 polymer ?
#
loop_
_entity_poly.entity_id
_entity_poly.type
_entity_poly.pdbx_seq_one_letter_code
_entity_poly.pdbx_strand_id
1 'polypeptide(L)'
;MINKKFGFILATAVLSLAACGEEQSTAEDNTEVAVEQESASEKDSTSDEETTAETAEEEPMEESAPEAMSGTASDLLSNGEMTSFVFNEAGEFSIFCEPHPVMQMTVVVEEGAELMGEVEVDIADYEFGEETITVAPGTTIVWTNQDQVQHNVAIK
;
A
#
# COMPACT_ATOMS: atom_id res chain seq x y z
N MET A 1 0.38 -47.18 -12.01
CA MET A 1 0.94 -48.33 -11.26
C MET A 1 2.04 -47.80 -10.35
N ILE A 2 2.03 -48.23 -9.07
CA ILE A 2 3.00 -47.97 -7.98
C ILE A 2 3.03 -46.52 -7.45
N ASN A 3 2.36 -46.13 -6.35
CA ASN A 3 2.40 -46.53 -4.92
C ASN A 3 3.70 -46.23 -4.16
N LYS A 4 3.63 -45.29 -3.19
CA LYS A 4 3.94 -45.44 -1.74
C LYS A 4 3.97 -44.03 -1.09
N LYS A 5 3.02 -43.65 -0.23
CA LYS A 5 2.79 -43.99 1.20
C LYS A 5 3.36 -42.94 2.16
N PHE A 6 2.44 -42.13 2.69
CA PHE A 6 2.25 -41.69 4.09
C PHE A 6 3.47 -41.51 5.01
N GLY A 7 3.59 -40.29 5.56
CA GLY A 7 4.29 -39.98 6.80
C GLY A 7 3.61 -38.83 7.53
N PHE A 8 2.51 -39.14 8.23
CA PHE A 8 1.90 -38.27 9.24
C PHE A 8 2.74 -38.37 10.53
N ILE A 9 3.22 -37.25 11.06
CA ILE A 9 3.67 -37.15 12.45
C ILE A 9 2.97 -35.96 13.09
N LEU A 10 1.91 -36.29 13.84
CA LEU A 10 1.29 -35.44 14.84
C LEU A 10 2.03 -35.68 16.16
N ALA A 11 2.57 -34.62 16.76
CA ALA A 11 2.98 -34.62 18.15
C ALA A 11 2.49 -33.32 18.80
N THR A 12 1.32 -33.41 19.42
CA THR A 12 0.79 -32.48 20.40
C THR A 12 1.53 -32.64 21.73
N ALA A 13 1.96 -31.55 22.35
CA ALA A 13 2.18 -31.52 23.80
C ALA A 13 1.91 -30.11 24.36
N VAL A 14 0.88 -30.08 25.21
CA VAL A 14 0.34 -28.99 26.02
C VAL A 14 1.12 -28.89 27.34
N LEU A 15 1.42 -27.67 27.84
CA LEU A 15 1.44 -27.32 29.29
C LEU A 15 1.72 -25.80 29.46
N SER A 16 0.73 -24.96 29.78
CA SER A 16 0.38 -24.40 31.13
C SER A 16 1.51 -23.55 31.76
N LEU A 17 1.32 -22.30 32.21
CA LEU A 17 0.47 -21.82 33.31
C LEU A 17 0.32 -20.28 33.28
N ALA A 18 -0.73 -19.81 33.95
CA ALA A 18 -1.16 -18.44 34.14
C ALA A 18 -0.17 -17.51 34.87
N ALA A 19 -0.31 -16.20 34.61
CA ALA A 19 -0.04 -15.15 35.60
C ALA A 19 -1.07 -14.01 35.42
N CYS A 20 -2.05 -13.96 36.33
CA CYS A 20 -2.84 -12.78 36.64
C CYS A 20 -2.37 -12.24 37.99
N GLY A 21 -2.39 -10.92 38.14
CA GLY A 21 -2.42 -10.24 39.43
C GLY A 21 -1.12 -9.53 39.82
N GLU A 22 -1.13 -8.19 39.81
CA GLU A 22 -1.32 -7.44 41.06
C GLU A 22 -1.52 -5.94 40.74
N GLU A 23 -2.77 -5.53 40.94
CA GLU A 23 -3.21 -4.21 41.32
C GLU A 23 -2.50 -3.75 42.62
N GLN A 24 -1.88 -2.56 42.66
CA GLN A 24 -2.03 -1.65 43.79
C GLN A 24 -1.54 -0.22 43.50
N SER A 25 -2.43 0.70 43.86
CA SER A 25 -2.42 2.15 43.92
C SER A 25 -1.44 2.79 44.92
N THR A 26 -1.05 4.04 44.64
CA THR A 26 -0.99 5.20 45.58
C THR A 26 -1.07 6.48 44.72
N ALA A 27 -2.17 7.24 44.65
CA ALA A 27 -2.64 8.28 45.57
C ALA A 27 -1.52 9.28 45.96
N GLU A 28 -1.43 10.47 45.37
CA GLU A 28 -2.15 11.74 45.65
C GLU A 28 -1.18 12.75 46.30
N ASP A 29 -0.93 13.90 45.66
CA ASP A 29 -0.65 15.22 46.29
C ASP A 29 -0.61 16.28 45.16
N ASN A 30 -1.67 17.08 44.97
CA ASN A 30 -1.81 18.49 45.40
C ASN A 30 -0.93 19.45 44.54
N THR A 31 -1.27 20.68 44.19
CA THR A 31 -2.44 21.54 44.32
C THR A 31 -2.20 22.71 43.34
N GLU A 32 -3.30 23.25 42.84
CA GLU A 32 -3.43 24.42 41.96
C GLU A 32 -2.67 25.68 42.42
N VAL A 33 -2.30 26.57 41.47
CA VAL A 33 -2.63 28.02 41.50
C VAL A 33 -2.44 28.58 40.07
N ALA A 34 -3.56 29.07 39.49
CA ALA A 34 -3.64 29.95 38.32
C ALA A 34 -2.95 31.31 38.60
N VAL A 35 -2.51 32.11 37.62
CA VAL A 35 -3.33 33.14 36.96
C VAL A 35 -2.56 33.63 35.72
N GLU A 36 -3.21 33.47 34.57
CA GLU A 36 -3.47 34.42 33.47
C GLU A 36 -2.47 35.54 33.17
N GLN A 37 -2.14 35.74 31.87
CA GLN A 37 -2.80 36.78 31.05
C GLN A 37 -2.19 36.90 29.64
N GLU A 38 -3.08 36.72 28.65
CA GLU A 38 -3.24 37.46 27.38
C GLU A 38 -2.14 37.31 26.29
N SER A 39 -2.44 37.00 25.02
CA SER A 39 -3.52 37.53 24.19
C SER A 39 -3.93 36.56 23.06
N ALA A 40 -5.20 36.69 22.69
CA ALA A 40 -6.01 35.92 21.77
C ALA A 40 -5.61 35.96 20.29
N SER A 41 -5.95 34.87 19.57
CA SER A 41 -6.93 34.94 18.47
C SER A 41 -7.64 33.59 18.33
N GLU A 42 -8.90 33.56 18.79
CA GLU A 42 -9.96 32.65 18.34
C GLU A 42 -10.17 32.86 16.82
N LYS A 43 -10.87 32.09 15.99
CA LYS A 43 -11.80 30.95 16.00
C LYS A 43 -11.83 30.53 14.50
N ASP A 44 -12.05 29.29 14.12
CA ASP A 44 -13.41 28.86 13.76
C ASP A 44 -13.36 27.38 13.39
N SER A 45 -14.13 26.58 14.12
CA SER A 45 -14.52 25.24 13.71
C SER A 45 -15.68 25.39 12.75
N THR A 46 -15.63 24.78 11.57
CA THR A 46 -16.85 24.22 11.00
C THR A 46 -16.53 22.89 10.32
N SER A 47 -17.07 21.85 10.93
CA SER A 47 -17.41 20.59 10.30
C SER A 47 -18.76 20.84 9.66
N ASP A 48 -18.84 20.85 8.34
CA ASP A 48 -20.09 20.59 7.62
C ASP A 48 -19.77 19.83 6.34
N GLU A 49 -20.38 18.65 6.30
CA GLU A 49 -20.58 17.77 5.17
C GLU A 49 -21.35 18.51 4.08
N GLU A 50 -20.80 18.61 2.87
CA GLU A 50 -21.63 18.63 1.67
C GLU A 50 -20.91 17.91 0.52
N THR A 51 -21.44 16.73 0.23
CA THR A 51 -21.54 16.10 -1.07
C THR A 51 -21.40 17.06 -2.25
N THR A 52 -20.34 16.90 -3.02
CA THR A 52 -20.43 17.06 -4.47
C THR A 52 -19.88 15.80 -5.12
N ALA A 53 -20.81 14.91 -5.47
CA ALA A 53 -20.62 13.99 -6.56
C ALA A 53 -20.35 14.82 -7.82
N GLU A 54 -19.08 14.95 -8.20
CA GLU A 54 -18.70 15.24 -9.58
C GLU A 54 -18.26 13.93 -10.21
N THR A 55 -19.27 13.28 -10.80
CA THR A 55 -19.22 12.78 -12.17
C THR A 55 -17.90 12.15 -12.60
N ALA A 56 -17.76 10.86 -12.29
CA ALA A 56 -17.06 9.92 -13.14
C ALA A 56 -17.80 9.79 -14.48
N GLU A 57 -17.50 10.69 -15.40
CA GLU A 57 -17.58 10.49 -16.84
C GLU A 57 -16.46 11.33 -17.43
N GLU A 58 -15.35 10.71 -17.82
CA GLU A 58 -14.73 10.84 -19.16
C GLU A 58 -13.78 9.65 -19.35
N GLU A 59 -14.33 8.55 -19.87
CA GLU A 59 -13.54 7.64 -20.73
C GLU A 59 -13.10 8.45 -21.96
N PRO A 60 -11.83 8.36 -22.38
CA PRO A 60 -11.48 7.16 -23.13
C PRO A 60 -10.16 6.52 -22.70
N MET A 61 -10.24 5.24 -22.34
CA MET A 61 -9.21 4.23 -22.57
C MET A 61 -8.81 4.13 -24.06
N GLU A 62 -8.25 5.18 -24.66
CA GLU A 62 -7.56 5.15 -25.96
C GLU A 62 -6.34 6.09 -25.96
N GLU A 63 -5.78 6.40 -24.78
CA GLU A 63 -4.41 6.89 -24.68
C GLU A 63 -3.58 5.74 -24.12
N SER A 64 -2.65 5.23 -24.92
CA SER A 64 -1.70 4.20 -24.49
C SER A 64 -1.07 4.62 -23.16
N ALA A 65 -1.09 3.72 -22.17
CA ALA A 65 -0.53 3.99 -20.84
C ALA A 65 0.88 4.60 -20.95
N PRO A 66 1.24 5.55 -20.06
CA PRO A 66 2.53 6.21 -20.12
C PRO A 66 3.68 5.21 -20.01
N GLU A 67 4.78 5.54 -20.68
CA GLU A 67 5.99 4.72 -20.66
C GLU A 67 6.64 4.72 -19.25
N ALA A 68 7.01 3.54 -18.78
CA ALA A 68 7.78 3.37 -17.55
C ALA A 68 9.21 3.88 -17.74
N MET A 69 9.56 4.95 -17.03
CA MET A 69 10.89 5.57 -17.06
C MET A 69 11.29 5.99 -15.65
N SER A 70 12.59 5.98 -15.36
CA SER A 70 13.13 6.54 -14.11
C SER A 70 12.70 7.99 -13.93
N GLY A 71 12.14 8.32 -12.76
CA GLY A 71 11.61 9.63 -12.41
C GLY A 71 10.14 9.85 -12.76
N THR A 72 9.47 8.87 -13.35
CA THR A 72 8.01 8.91 -13.56
C THR A 72 7.28 8.48 -12.29
N ALA A 73 6.20 9.18 -11.96
CA ALA A 73 5.31 8.82 -10.86
C ALA A 73 3.85 9.06 -11.25
N SER A 74 2.94 8.25 -10.72
CA SER A 74 1.51 8.51 -10.76
C SER A 74 1.10 9.57 -9.74
N ASP A 75 -0.11 10.10 -9.91
CA ASP A 75 -0.81 10.79 -8.83
C ASP A 75 -1.09 9.84 -7.65
N LEU A 76 -1.53 10.41 -6.52
CA LEU A 76 -2.03 9.64 -5.39
C LEU A 76 -3.35 8.97 -5.77
N LEU A 77 -3.40 7.67 -5.55
CA LEU A 77 -4.53 6.78 -5.80
C LEU A 77 -5.31 6.61 -4.50
N SER A 78 -6.59 6.97 -4.54
CA SER A 78 -7.60 6.64 -3.54
C SER A 78 -7.98 5.16 -3.63
N ASN A 79 -8.78 4.68 -2.67
CA ASN A 79 -9.28 3.31 -2.69
C ASN A 79 -10.06 3.00 -3.99
N GLY A 80 -9.66 1.93 -4.68
CA GLY A 80 -10.20 1.49 -5.97
C GLY A 80 -9.65 2.23 -7.19
N GLU A 81 -8.85 3.29 -7.01
CA GLU A 81 -8.21 3.98 -8.13
C GLU A 81 -7.03 3.19 -8.68
N MET A 82 -6.77 3.39 -9.98
CA MET A 82 -5.78 2.63 -10.73
C MET A 82 -4.83 3.57 -11.47
N THR A 83 -3.60 3.11 -11.64
CA THR A 83 -2.64 3.69 -12.58
C THR A 83 -1.97 2.58 -13.38
N SER A 84 -1.40 2.92 -14.53
CA SER A 84 -0.68 1.94 -15.35
C SER A 84 0.54 2.53 -16.03
N PHE A 85 1.54 1.69 -16.26
CA PHE A 85 2.74 2.03 -17.00
C PHE A 85 3.11 0.90 -17.97
N VAL A 86 3.60 1.25 -19.16
CA VAL A 86 4.11 0.29 -20.15
C VAL A 86 5.63 0.16 -20.03
N PHE A 87 6.10 -1.07 -19.91
CA PHE A 87 7.51 -1.40 -19.73
C PHE A 87 8.12 -1.89 -21.05
N ASN A 88 8.62 -0.97 -21.86
CA ASN A 88 9.19 -1.29 -23.17
C ASN A 88 10.69 -1.58 -23.15
N GLU A 89 11.44 -1.03 -22.19
CA GLU A 89 12.90 -1.18 -22.14
C GLU A 89 13.30 -2.33 -21.19
N ALA A 90 14.14 -3.25 -21.68
CA ALA A 90 14.70 -4.31 -20.86
C ALA A 90 15.59 -3.73 -19.75
N GLY A 91 15.42 -4.20 -18.52
CA GLY A 91 16.11 -3.65 -17.36
C GLY A 91 15.42 -3.99 -16.04
N GLU A 92 15.98 -3.48 -14.94
CA GLU A 92 15.38 -3.56 -13.61
C GLU A 92 14.89 -2.18 -13.19
N PHE A 93 13.63 -2.09 -12.81
CA PHE A 93 12.96 -0.86 -12.39
C PHE A 93 12.58 -0.99 -10.92
N SER A 94 13.06 -0.06 -10.10
CA SER A 94 12.69 0.01 -8.69
C SER A 94 11.43 0.84 -8.55
N ILE A 95 10.35 0.21 -8.13
CA ILE A 95 9.06 0.85 -7.91
C ILE A 95 8.90 1.12 -6.41
N PHE A 96 8.41 2.30 -6.06
CA PHE A 96 8.18 2.68 -4.67
C PHE A 96 6.97 3.61 -4.52
N CYS A 97 6.45 3.71 -3.30
CA CYS A 97 5.44 4.71 -2.93
C CYS A 97 6.15 5.96 -2.37
N GLU A 98 5.91 7.15 -2.91
CA GLU A 98 6.59 8.38 -2.50
C GLU A 98 6.31 8.83 -1.05
N PRO A 99 5.06 8.87 -0.55
CA PRO A 99 4.81 9.26 0.84
C PRO A 99 5.36 8.24 1.85
N HIS A 100 5.62 7.00 1.44
CA HIS A 100 6.16 5.94 2.28
C HIS A 100 7.23 5.13 1.53
N PRO A 101 8.47 5.64 1.38
CA PRO A 101 9.50 5.06 0.51
C PRO A 101 10.00 3.66 0.90
N VAL A 102 9.48 3.07 1.97
CA VAL A 102 9.76 1.69 2.40
C VAL A 102 8.89 0.68 1.66
N MET A 103 7.76 1.10 1.09
CA MET A 103 6.95 0.27 0.19
C MET A 103 7.66 0.20 -1.15
N GLN A 104 8.15 -0.98 -1.52
CA GLN A 104 8.95 -1.16 -2.74
C GLN A 104 8.62 -2.48 -3.42
N MET A 105 8.74 -2.49 -4.74
CA MET A 105 8.79 -3.72 -5.54
C MET A 105 9.80 -3.53 -6.69
N THR A 106 10.20 -4.63 -7.32
CA THR A 106 11.06 -4.61 -8.51
C THR A 106 10.31 -5.13 -9.73
N VAL A 107 10.37 -4.40 -10.84
CA VAL A 107 9.94 -4.89 -12.14
C VAL A 107 11.19 -5.22 -12.95
N VAL A 108 11.34 -6.47 -13.35
CA VAL A 108 12.39 -6.93 -14.25
C VAL A 108 11.80 -7.11 -15.64
N VAL A 109 12.34 -6.41 -16.62
CA VAL A 109 11.91 -6.51 -18.02
C VAL A 109 12.97 -7.29 -18.78
N GLU A 110 12.62 -8.47 -19.28
CA GLU A 110 13.53 -9.32 -20.03
C GLU A 110 12.85 -10.05 -21.19
N GLU A 111 13.61 -10.29 -22.24
CA GLU A 111 13.14 -11.03 -23.41
C GLU A 111 12.78 -12.47 -23.04
N GLY A 112 11.60 -12.92 -23.47
CA GLY A 112 11.13 -14.29 -23.23
C GLY A 112 10.56 -14.55 -21.83
N ALA A 113 10.34 -13.52 -21.02
CA ALA A 113 9.57 -13.63 -19.79
C ALA A 113 8.15 -14.15 -20.05
N GLU A 114 7.61 -14.91 -19.10
CA GLU A 114 6.31 -15.59 -19.25
C GLU A 114 5.12 -14.63 -19.13
N LEU A 115 5.27 -13.56 -18.34
CA LEU A 115 4.26 -12.52 -18.17
C LEU A 115 4.40 -11.50 -19.32
N MET A 116 3.31 -11.30 -20.07
CA MET A 116 3.25 -10.39 -21.20
C MET A 116 1.84 -9.83 -21.37
N GLY A 117 1.70 -8.67 -22.00
CA GLY A 117 0.41 -8.03 -22.23
C GLY A 117 0.03 -7.14 -21.06
N GLU A 118 -1.01 -7.49 -20.31
CA GLU A 118 -1.46 -6.74 -19.14
C GLU A 118 -1.28 -7.58 -17.88
N VAL A 119 -0.69 -6.98 -16.85
CA VAL A 119 -0.44 -7.61 -15.54
C VAL A 119 -1.04 -6.72 -14.47
N GLU A 120 -1.88 -7.28 -13.61
CA GLU A 120 -2.49 -6.55 -12.49
C GLU A 120 -1.68 -6.78 -11.20
N VAL A 121 -1.50 -5.71 -10.42
CA VAL A 121 -0.85 -5.75 -9.11
C VAL A 121 -1.70 -4.96 -8.13
N ASP A 122 -2.12 -5.58 -7.04
CA ASP A 122 -2.81 -4.87 -5.96
C ASP A 122 -1.81 -4.12 -5.07
N ILE A 123 -2.21 -2.95 -4.57
CA ILE A 123 -1.56 -2.26 -3.46
C ILE A 123 -2.47 -2.44 -2.26
N ALA A 124 -2.04 -3.21 -1.27
CA ALA A 124 -2.84 -3.59 -0.11
C ALA A 124 -1.93 -3.83 1.10
N ASP A 125 -2.48 -3.70 2.30
CA ASP A 125 -1.76 -3.95 3.55
C ASP A 125 -0.46 -3.13 3.67
N TYR A 126 -0.44 -1.92 3.09
CA TYR A 126 0.73 -1.04 2.98
C TYR A 126 1.89 -1.65 2.18
N GLU A 127 1.61 -2.52 1.22
CA GLU A 127 2.62 -3.18 0.37
C GLU A 127 2.15 -3.21 -1.11
N PHE A 128 3.11 -3.34 -2.03
CA PHE A 128 2.79 -3.81 -3.38
C PHE A 128 2.61 -5.34 -3.29
N GLY A 129 1.58 -5.89 -3.92
CA GLY A 129 1.21 -7.30 -3.77
C GLY A 129 2.27 -8.31 -4.20
N GLU A 130 3.28 -7.87 -4.95
CA GLU A 130 4.43 -8.66 -5.37
C GLU A 130 5.73 -7.91 -5.05
N GLU A 131 6.71 -8.60 -4.46
CA GLU A 131 8.04 -8.00 -4.21
C GLU A 131 8.85 -7.86 -5.50
N THR A 132 8.66 -8.78 -6.45
CA THR A 132 9.35 -8.77 -7.75
C THR A 132 8.49 -9.43 -8.81
N ILE A 133 8.34 -8.77 -9.96
CA ILE A 133 7.72 -9.35 -11.16
C ILE A 133 8.68 -9.31 -12.34
N THR A 134 8.64 -10.34 -13.17
CA THR A 134 9.45 -10.44 -14.40
C THR A 134 8.51 -10.48 -15.60
N VAL A 135 8.62 -9.49 -16.48
CA VAL A 135 7.70 -9.27 -17.61
C VAL A 135 8.46 -9.11 -18.93
N ALA A 136 7.79 -9.41 -20.04
CA ALA A 136 8.34 -9.20 -21.37
C ALA A 136 8.28 -7.71 -21.76
N PRO A 137 9.16 -7.22 -22.65
CA PRO A 137 9.05 -5.88 -23.20
C PRO A 137 7.66 -5.61 -23.81
N GLY A 138 7.12 -4.42 -23.56
CA GLY A 138 5.79 -3.99 -23.99
C GLY A 138 4.66 -4.40 -23.04
N THR A 139 4.98 -4.94 -21.87
CA THR A 139 3.97 -5.28 -20.85
C THR A 139 3.47 -4.02 -20.15
N THR A 140 2.15 -3.86 -20.07
CA THR A 140 1.48 -2.88 -19.23
C THR A 140 1.26 -3.49 -17.86
N ILE A 141 1.72 -2.83 -16.81
CA ILE A 141 1.36 -3.20 -15.44
C ILE A 141 0.33 -2.20 -14.94
N VAL A 142 -0.77 -2.71 -14.39
CA VAL A 142 -1.88 -1.95 -13.80
C VAL A 142 -1.83 -2.15 -12.30
N TRP A 143 -1.70 -1.06 -11.56
CA TRP A 143 -1.78 -1.09 -10.11
C TRP A 143 -3.13 -0.60 -9.64
N THR A 144 -3.75 -1.33 -8.71
CA THR A 144 -5.01 -0.92 -8.06
C THR A 144 -4.76 -0.71 -6.58
N ASN A 145 -5.15 0.46 -6.05
CA ASN A 145 -5.09 0.68 -4.61
C ASN A 145 -6.30 0.03 -3.91
N GLN A 146 -6.07 -1.02 -3.13
CA GLN A 146 -7.08 -1.68 -2.31
C GLN A 146 -7.11 -1.16 -0.86
N ASP A 147 -6.13 -0.37 -0.44
CA ASP A 147 -6.09 0.26 0.88
C ASP A 147 -7.00 1.49 0.97
N GLN A 148 -7.40 1.84 2.20
CA GLN A 148 -8.12 3.09 2.47
C GLN A 148 -7.19 4.30 2.49
N VAL A 149 -5.90 4.07 2.73
CA VAL A 149 -4.85 5.09 2.65
C VAL A 149 -4.48 5.28 1.19
N GLN A 150 -4.10 6.51 0.82
CA GLN A 150 -3.67 6.80 -0.54
C GLN A 150 -2.24 6.33 -0.79
N HIS A 151 -2.00 5.79 -1.97
CA HIS A 151 -0.70 5.31 -2.43
C HIS A 151 -0.41 5.84 -3.83
N ASN A 152 0.85 5.82 -4.26
CA ASN A 152 1.18 6.04 -5.66
C ASN A 152 2.24 5.04 -6.12
N VAL A 153 2.46 5.03 -7.44
CA VAL A 153 3.47 4.22 -8.10
C VAL A 153 4.52 5.17 -8.66
N ALA A 154 5.72 5.16 -8.10
CA ALA A 154 6.86 5.93 -8.58
C ALA A 154 8.02 5.02 -8.99
N ILE A 155 8.70 5.39 -10.08
CA ILE A 155 9.76 4.62 -10.70
C ILE A 155 11.08 5.35 -10.48
N LYS A 156 12.08 4.65 -9.93
CA LYS A 156 13.43 5.17 -9.73
C LYS A 156 14.42 4.64 -10.75
#